data_AF-A0A813C830-F1
#
_entry.id   AF-A0A813C830-F1
#
_cell.length_a   1.000
_cell.length_b   1.000
_cell.length_c   1.000
_cell.angle_alpha   90.00
_cell.angle_beta   90.00
_cell.angle_gamma   90.00
#
_symmetry.space_group_name_H-M   'P 1'
#
loop_
_entity.id
_entity.type
_entity.pdbx_description
1 polymer ?
#
loop_
_entity_poly.entity_id
_entity_poly.type
_entity_poly.pdbx_seq_one_letter_code
_entity_poly.pdbx_strand_id
1 'polypeptide(L)'
;MLGHCLDPNESVRKAAHHLVGEHVFDGLGFVKELVADTMLSHMRDILSARGETQVTWDRMERCMVHLEGLLRSLTKRQRQEWASVLVRLLHSLQSAAAPLRATRQKLMVHKLKLLWCADGDPKRTYAYEELQLQACSKSPNFEDVRQDLKLLLVCC
;
A
#
# COMPACT_ATOMS: atom_id res chain seq x y z
N MET A 1 -14.90 33.10 -14.90
CA MET A 1 -14.76 31.66 -15.19
C MET A 1 -14.21 30.97 -13.94
N LEU A 2 -15.09 30.47 -13.06
CA LEU A 2 -14.71 29.75 -11.84
C LEU A 2 -14.86 28.25 -12.08
N GLY A 3 -13.94 27.68 -12.85
CA GLY A 3 -13.89 26.24 -13.19
C GLY A 3 -13.33 25.34 -12.08
N HIS A 4 -13.42 25.75 -10.81
CA HIS A 4 -12.81 25.04 -9.68
C HIS A 4 -13.81 24.50 -8.64
N CYS A 5 -15.11 24.43 -8.95
CA CYS A 5 -16.03 23.59 -8.19
C CYS A 5 -15.89 22.12 -8.64
N LEU A 6 -14.69 21.54 -8.48
CA LEU A 6 -14.43 20.11 -8.66
C LEU A 6 -14.68 19.43 -7.31
N ASP A 7 -15.79 18.68 -7.24
CA ASP A 7 -16.21 17.75 -6.19
C ASP A 7 -15.92 18.19 -4.73
N PRO A 8 -16.89 18.77 -3.99
CA PRO A 8 -16.70 19.11 -2.57
C PRO A 8 -16.25 17.91 -1.72
N ASN A 9 -16.56 16.67 -2.14
CA ASN A 9 -16.09 15.48 -1.46
C ASN A 9 -14.59 15.24 -1.65
N GLU A 10 -13.99 15.70 -2.75
CA GLU A 10 -12.55 15.62 -2.96
C GLU A 10 -11.80 16.58 -2.03
N SER A 11 -12.28 17.82 -1.90
CA SER A 11 -11.69 18.83 -1.00
C SER A 11 -11.76 18.37 0.47
N VAL A 12 -12.92 17.91 0.92
CA VAL A 12 -13.11 17.37 2.27
C VAL A 12 -12.19 16.17 2.52
N ARG A 13 -12.06 15.25 1.55
CA ARG A 13 -11.18 14.09 1.67
C ARG A 13 -9.70 14.48 1.75
N LYS A 14 -9.26 15.47 0.97
CA LYS A 14 -7.89 16.00 1.03
C LYS A 14 -7.60 16.61 2.40
N ALA A 15 -8.51 17.43 2.91
CA ALA A 15 -8.41 18.02 4.24
C ALA A 15 -8.37 16.94 5.33
N ALA A 16 -9.20 15.89 5.23
CA ALA A 16 -9.20 14.78 6.17
C ALA A 16 -7.86 14.02 6.17
N HIS A 17 -7.27 13.73 5.01
CA HIS A 17 -5.93 13.12 4.94
C HIS A 17 -4.86 13.99 5.59
N HIS A 18 -4.93 15.31 5.40
CA HIS A 18 -4.00 16.24 6.02
C HIS A 18 -4.12 16.22 7.56
N LEU A 19 -5.34 16.34 8.09
CA LEU A 19 -5.60 16.28 9.54
C LEU A 19 -5.17 14.94 10.16
N VAL A 20 -5.41 13.83 9.47
CA VAL A 20 -4.93 12.51 9.88
C VAL A 20 -3.39 12.49 9.93
N GLY A 21 -2.75 13.03 8.89
CA GLY A 21 -1.28 13.10 8.81
C GLY A 21 -0.65 13.98 9.89
N GLU A 22 -1.29 15.05 10.33
CA GLU A 22 -0.72 15.93 11.36
C GLU A 22 -0.95 15.43 12.78
N HIS A 23 -2.06 14.76 13.06
CA HIS A 23 -2.48 14.51 14.45
C HIS A 23 -2.48 13.04 14.87
N VAL A 24 -2.50 12.09 13.93
CA VAL A 24 -2.62 10.67 14.31
C VAL A 24 -1.32 10.10 14.86
N PHE A 25 -0.17 10.67 14.47
CA PHE A 25 1.14 10.25 14.98
C PHE A 25 1.30 10.51 16.49
N ASP A 26 0.71 11.59 16.99
CA ASP A 26 0.67 11.93 18.41
C ASP A 26 -0.57 11.34 19.12
N GLY A 27 -1.45 10.69 18.36
CA GLY A 27 -2.67 10.07 18.87
C GLY A 27 -2.41 8.87 19.79
N LEU A 28 -3.40 8.58 20.62
CA LEU A 28 -3.46 7.39 21.48
C LEU A 28 -3.45 6.11 20.62
N GLY A 29 -2.97 4.99 21.21
CA GLY A 29 -2.83 3.71 20.50
C GLY A 29 -4.10 3.27 19.76
N PHE A 30 -5.26 3.39 20.40
CA PHE A 30 -6.54 3.01 19.77
C PHE A 30 -6.90 3.89 18.56
N VAL A 31 -6.48 5.16 18.54
CA VAL A 31 -6.71 6.06 17.39
C VAL A 31 -5.87 5.62 16.20
N LYS A 32 -4.61 5.25 16.46
CA LYS A 32 -3.69 4.74 15.43
C LYS A 32 -4.21 3.44 14.81
N GLU A 33 -4.70 2.52 15.63
CA GLU A 33 -5.31 1.27 15.16
C GLU A 33 -6.56 1.54 14.32
N LEU A 34 -7.48 2.40 14.78
CA LEU A 34 -8.69 2.75 14.03
C LEU A 34 -8.36 3.37 12.66
N VAL A 35 -7.37 4.26 12.62
CA VAL A 35 -6.92 4.87 11.37
C VAL A 35 -6.33 3.83 10.44
N ALA A 36 -5.47 2.94 10.94
CA ALA A 36 -4.90 1.86 10.14
C ALA A 36 -5.99 0.95 9.53
N ASP A 37 -6.97 0.53 10.33
CA ASP A 37 -8.09 -0.28 9.85
C ASP A 37 -8.90 0.45 8.78
N THR A 38 -9.14 1.75 8.98
CA THR A 38 -9.87 2.60 8.02
C THR A 38 -9.12 2.70 6.70
N MET A 39 -7.79 2.94 6.73
CA MET A 39 -6.97 3.04 5.53
C MET A 39 -6.92 1.69 4.78
N LEU A 40 -6.74 0.58 5.51
CA LEU A 40 -6.74 -0.75 4.92
C LEU A 40 -8.09 -1.11 4.30
N SER A 41 -9.19 -0.79 4.99
CA SER A 41 -10.53 -0.98 4.44
C SER A 41 -10.72 -0.18 3.16
N HIS A 42 -10.33 1.09 3.15
CA HIS A 42 -10.46 1.93 1.97
C HIS A 42 -9.65 1.38 0.78
N MET A 43 -8.42 0.92 1.01
CA MET A 43 -7.61 0.30 -0.04
C MET A 43 -8.26 -0.97 -0.59
N ARG A 44 -8.89 -1.80 0.25
CA ARG A 44 -9.64 -2.99 -0.20
C ARG A 44 -10.86 -2.63 -1.04
N ASP A 45 -11.58 -1.59 -0.64
CA ASP A 45 -12.76 -1.11 -1.37
C ASP A 45 -12.36 -0.60 -2.75
N ILE A 46 -11.26 0.17 -2.84
CA ILE A 46 -10.73 0.62 -4.13
C ILE A 46 -10.29 -0.57 -4.98
N LEU A 47 -9.59 -1.56 -4.41
CA LEU A 47 -9.19 -2.78 -5.12
C LEU A 47 -10.38 -3.61 -5.64
N SER A 48 -11.53 -3.51 -4.98
CA SER A 48 -12.74 -4.24 -5.33
C SER A 48 -13.61 -3.47 -6.34
N ALA A 49 -13.45 -2.15 -6.42
CA ALA A 49 -14.10 -1.31 -7.41
C ALA A 49 -13.49 -1.56 -8.80
N ARG A 50 -14.33 -1.75 -9.82
CA ARG A 50 -13.87 -1.93 -11.20
C ARG A 50 -13.37 -0.60 -11.77
N GLY A 51 -12.17 -0.62 -12.35
CA GLY A 51 -11.58 0.50 -13.09
C GLY A 51 -10.47 1.19 -12.33
N GLU A 52 -9.22 0.81 -12.62
CA GLU A 52 -8.06 1.56 -12.16
C GLU A 52 -7.99 2.91 -12.90
N THR A 53 -8.13 3.99 -12.15
CA THR A 53 -7.92 5.36 -12.63
C THR A 53 -6.73 5.99 -11.92
N GLN A 54 -6.21 7.12 -12.42
CA GLN A 54 -5.18 7.85 -11.69
C GLN A 54 -5.68 8.31 -10.31
N VAL A 55 -6.95 8.73 -10.22
CA VAL A 55 -7.56 9.17 -8.96
C VAL A 55 -7.60 8.05 -7.91
N THR A 56 -7.90 6.81 -8.31
CA THR A 56 -7.89 5.68 -7.38
C THR A 56 -6.49 5.37 -6.88
N TRP A 57 -5.48 5.51 -7.73
CA TRP A 57 -4.08 5.35 -7.34
C TRP A 57 -3.60 6.44 -6.38
N ASP A 58 -3.93 7.71 -6.62
CA ASP A 58 -3.59 8.81 -5.71
C ASP A 58 -4.23 8.65 -4.33
N ARG A 59 -5.40 7.98 -4.24
CA ARG A 59 -6.05 7.64 -2.96
C ARG A 59 -5.34 6.50 -2.26
N MET A 60 -5.00 5.43 -2.98
CA MET A 60 -4.21 4.33 -2.42
C MET A 60 -2.86 4.82 -1.91
N GLU A 61 -2.19 5.71 -2.63
CA GLU A 61 -0.90 6.26 -2.24
C GLU A 61 -0.95 7.03 -0.92
N ARG A 62 -1.97 7.88 -0.74
CA ARG A 62 -2.20 8.55 0.55
C ARG A 62 -2.43 7.56 1.69
N CYS A 63 -3.22 6.51 1.45
CA CYS A 63 -3.44 5.47 2.45
C CYS A 63 -2.12 4.80 2.85
N MET A 64 -1.27 4.47 1.87
CA MET A 64 0.05 3.88 2.13
C MET A 64 0.99 4.80 2.90
N VAL A 65 0.97 6.12 2.63
CA VAL A 65 1.77 7.10 3.39
C VAL A 65 1.36 7.13 4.86
N HIS A 66 0.06 7.11 5.15
CA HIS A 66 -0.40 7.05 6.55
C HIS A 66 -0.02 5.73 7.22
N LEU A 67 -0.21 4.60 6.53
CA LEU A 67 0.13 3.28 7.08
C LEU A 67 1.63 3.13 7.35
N GLU A 68 2.49 3.69 6.50
CA GLU A 68 3.94 3.74 6.74
C GLU A 68 4.26 4.54 8.00
N GLY A 69 3.60 5.68 8.16
CA GLY A 69 3.73 6.48 9.36
C GLY A 69 3.35 5.74 10.64
N LEU A 70 2.39 4.82 10.53
CA LEU A 70 1.90 4.01 11.64
C LEU A 70 2.57 2.65 11.77
N LEU A 71 3.59 2.34 10.94
CA LEU A 71 4.14 1.00 10.77
C LEU A 71 4.50 0.29 12.09
N ARG A 72 5.10 1.01 13.03
CA ARG A 72 5.47 0.48 14.36
C ARG A 72 4.28 0.27 15.30
N SER A 73 3.19 0.97 15.06
CA SER A 73 1.93 0.88 15.82
C SER A 73 0.95 -0.12 15.21
N LEU A 74 1.23 -0.63 14.00
CA LEU A 74 0.37 -1.63 13.37
C LEU A 74 0.41 -2.94 14.15
N THR A 75 -0.78 -3.49 14.39
CA THR A 75 -0.92 -4.86 14.90
C THR A 75 -0.42 -5.86 13.85
N LYS A 76 -0.09 -7.08 14.29
CA LYS A 76 0.29 -8.17 13.37
C LYS A 76 -0.76 -8.38 12.27
N ARG A 77 -2.03 -8.37 12.64
CA ARG A 77 -3.16 -8.52 11.70
C ARG A 77 -3.14 -7.41 10.65
N GLN A 78 -3.01 -6.15 11.06
CA GLN A 78 -2.97 -5.02 10.14
C GLN A 78 -1.77 -5.07 9.19
N ARG A 79 -0.59 -5.50 9.68
CA ARG A 79 0.58 -5.70 8.83
C ARG A 79 0.36 -6.78 7.77
N GLN A 80 -0.25 -7.92 8.15
CA GLN A 80 -0.61 -8.98 7.20
C GLN A 80 -1.63 -8.50 6.17
N GLU A 81 -2.68 -7.80 6.62
CA GLU A 81 -3.68 -7.22 5.72
C GLU A 81 -3.03 -6.22 4.75
N TRP A 82 -2.10 -5.39 5.21
CA TRP A 82 -1.38 -4.46 4.35
C TRP A 82 -0.49 -5.17 3.32
N ALA A 83 0.27 -6.18 3.74
CA ALA A 83 1.07 -7.00 2.84
C ALA A 83 0.20 -7.65 1.75
N SER A 84 -0.94 -8.21 2.13
CA SER A 84 -1.91 -8.80 1.20
C SER A 84 -2.43 -7.78 0.17
N VAL A 85 -2.76 -6.56 0.61
CA VAL A 85 -3.18 -5.46 -0.27
C VAL A 85 -2.07 -5.08 -1.26
N LEU A 86 -0.82 -4.94 -0.80
CA LEU A 86 0.32 -4.59 -1.65
C LEU A 86 0.62 -5.66 -2.70
N VAL A 87 0.53 -6.95 -2.33
CA VAL A 87 0.70 -8.07 -3.27
C VAL A 87 -0.40 -8.09 -4.32
N ARG A 88 -1.66 -7.87 -3.91
CA ARG A 88 -2.78 -7.75 -4.87
C ARG A 88 -2.61 -6.60 -5.85
N LEU A 89 -2.10 -5.45 -5.38
CA LEU A 89 -1.75 -4.31 -6.23
C LEU A 89 -0.63 -4.64 -7.22
N LEU A 90 0.40 -5.37 -6.77
CA LEU A 90 1.44 -5.86 -7.68
C LEU A 90 0.87 -6.74 -8.79
N HIS A 91 -0.09 -7.62 -8.47
CA HIS A 91 -0.75 -8.44 -9.48
C HIS A 91 -1.61 -7.63 -10.45
N SER A 92 -2.36 -6.63 -9.98
CA SER A 92 -3.21 -5.82 -10.85
C SER A 92 -2.39 -5.01 -11.87
N LEU A 93 -1.17 -4.63 -11.49
CA LEU A 93 -0.23 -3.91 -12.36
C LEU A 93 0.34 -4.74 -13.51
N GLN A 94 0.13 -6.06 -13.57
CA GLN A 94 0.62 -6.90 -14.68
C GLN A 94 0.10 -6.42 -16.04
N SER A 95 -1.14 -5.93 -16.08
CA SER A 95 -1.81 -5.44 -17.29
C SER A 95 -1.64 -3.94 -17.53
N ALA A 96 -0.92 -3.22 -16.66
CA ALA A 96 -0.73 -1.78 -16.79
C ALA A 96 0.33 -1.40 -17.86
N ALA A 97 0.21 -0.20 -18.41
CA ALA A 97 1.19 0.34 -19.37
C ALA A 97 2.59 0.43 -18.76
N ALA A 98 3.61 0.06 -19.55
CA ALA A 98 5.00 -0.14 -19.09
C ALA A 98 5.60 0.98 -18.21
N PRO A 99 5.53 2.29 -18.56
CA PRO A 99 6.16 3.33 -17.75
C PRO A 99 5.50 3.53 -16.38
N LEU A 100 4.17 3.38 -16.30
CA LEU A 100 3.41 3.46 -15.05
C LEU A 100 3.58 2.20 -14.21
N ARG A 101 3.63 1.04 -14.87
CA ARG A 101 3.82 -0.27 -14.24
C ARG A 101 5.12 -0.31 -13.44
N ALA A 102 6.25 0.03 -14.05
CA ALA A 102 7.56 -0.03 -13.40
C ALA A 102 7.61 0.87 -12.14
N THR A 103 7.09 2.10 -12.25
CA THR A 103 7.07 3.06 -11.15
C THR A 103 6.23 2.55 -9.97
N ARG A 104 5.01 2.08 -10.24
CA ARG A 104 4.10 1.58 -9.19
C ARG A 104 4.58 0.26 -8.60
N GLN A 105 5.17 -0.63 -9.39
CA GLN A 105 5.78 -1.86 -8.89
C GLN A 105 6.92 -1.56 -7.92
N LYS A 106 7.83 -0.63 -8.26
CA LYS A 106 8.91 -0.19 -7.37
C LYS A 106 8.37 0.35 -6.05
N LEU A 107 7.31 1.16 -6.11
CA LEU A 107 6.63 1.66 -4.92
C LEU A 107 6.08 0.51 -4.05
N MET A 108 5.37 -0.45 -4.62
CA MET A 108 4.83 -1.59 -3.86
C MET A 108 5.93 -2.42 -3.21
N VAL A 109 7.00 -2.72 -3.95
CA VAL A 109 8.15 -3.49 -3.43
C VAL A 109 8.85 -2.72 -2.32
N HIS A 110 8.98 -1.40 -2.43
CA HIS A 110 9.51 -0.57 -1.36
C HIS A 110 8.65 -0.64 -0.09
N LYS A 111 7.30 -0.53 -0.20
CA LYS A 111 6.41 -0.65 0.97
C LYS A 111 6.46 -2.06 1.59
N LEU A 112 6.57 -3.12 0.78
CA LEU A 112 6.76 -4.48 1.28
C LEU A 112 8.08 -4.62 2.05
N LYS A 113 9.19 -4.05 1.55
CA LYS A 113 10.47 -4.03 2.28
C LYS A 113 10.33 -3.37 3.66
N LEU A 114 9.62 -2.24 3.75
CA LEU A 114 9.36 -1.59 5.03
C LEU A 114 8.59 -2.50 5.99
N LEU A 115 7.55 -3.19 5.50
CA LEU A 115 6.76 -4.14 6.30
C LEU A 115 7.56 -5.34 6.80
N TRP A 116 8.43 -5.90 5.94
CA TRP A 116 9.32 -7.00 6.33
C TRP A 116 10.31 -6.56 7.39
N CYS A 117 10.93 -5.38 7.25
CA CYS A 117 11.87 -4.85 8.24
C CYS A 117 11.21 -4.51 9.59
N ALA A 118 9.93 -4.17 9.60
CA ALA A 118 9.21 -3.81 10.82
C ALA A 118 8.65 -5.02 11.59
N ASP A 119 8.59 -6.20 10.97
CA ASP A 119 8.13 -7.42 11.63
C ASP A 119 9.32 -8.20 12.21
N GLY A 120 9.15 -8.77 13.41
CA GLY A 120 10.21 -9.52 14.08
C GLY A 120 10.42 -10.93 13.51
N ASP A 121 9.42 -11.47 12.80
CA ASP A 121 9.48 -12.79 12.16
C ASP A 121 8.68 -12.74 10.83
N PRO A 122 9.19 -12.02 9.82
CA PRO A 122 8.45 -11.74 8.59
C PRO A 122 8.18 -13.01 7.76
N LYS A 123 9.11 -13.98 7.75
CA LYS A 123 8.94 -15.26 7.03
C LYS A 123 7.73 -16.04 7.54
N ARG A 124 7.51 -16.05 8.86
CA ARG A 124 6.32 -16.67 9.43
C ARG A 124 5.08 -15.81 9.24
N THR A 125 5.20 -14.49 9.42
CA THR A 125 4.05 -13.58 9.36
C THR A 125 3.47 -13.48 7.95
N TYR A 126 4.29 -13.53 6.91
CA TYR A 126 3.91 -13.29 5.51
C TYR A 126 4.13 -14.49 4.57
N ALA A 127 4.13 -15.71 5.10
CA ALA A 127 4.43 -16.92 4.32
C ALA A 127 3.56 -17.08 3.06
N TYR A 128 2.30 -16.64 3.11
CA TYR A 128 1.41 -16.68 1.95
C TYR A 128 1.79 -15.63 0.89
N GLU A 129 2.01 -14.39 1.31
CA GLU A 129 2.46 -13.31 0.44
C GLU A 129 3.83 -13.62 -0.19
N GLU A 130 4.72 -14.28 0.56
CA GLU A 130 6.02 -14.73 0.06
C GLU A 130 5.88 -15.66 -1.15
N LEU A 131 4.97 -16.65 -1.09
CA LEU A 131 4.69 -17.54 -2.22
C LEU A 131 4.19 -16.77 -3.46
N GLN A 132 3.34 -15.77 -3.26
CA GLN A 132 2.85 -14.93 -4.35
C GLN A 132 3.98 -14.06 -4.96
N LEU A 133 4.83 -13.48 -4.11
CA LEU A 133 5.98 -12.68 -4.53
C LEU A 133 7.03 -13.53 -5.27
N GLN A 134 7.22 -14.78 -4.88
CA GLN A 134 8.05 -15.74 -5.62
C GLN A 134 7.50 -15.97 -7.03
N ALA A 135 6.18 -16.08 -7.21
CA ALA A 135 5.57 -16.19 -8.53
C ALA A 135 5.76 -14.91 -9.35
N CYS A 136 5.61 -13.72 -8.74
CA CYS A 136 5.91 -12.44 -9.39
C CYS A 136 7.36 -12.35 -9.87
N SER A 137 8.33 -12.80 -9.06
CA SER A 137 9.76 -12.73 -9.40
C SER A 137 10.15 -13.53 -10.66
N LYS A 138 9.35 -14.54 -11.01
CA LYS A 138 9.53 -15.40 -12.18
C LYS A 138 8.84 -14.88 -13.44
N SER A 139 7.95 -13.89 -13.31
CA SER A 139 7.19 -13.35 -14.44
C SER A 139 7.96 -12.24 -15.18
N PRO A 140 7.86 -12.15 -16.51
CA PRO A 140 8.51 -11.09 -17.29
C PRO A 140 7.92 -9.70 -16.99
N ASN A 141 6.68 -9.62 -16.49
CA ASN A 141 6.02 -8.37 -16.17
C ASN A 141 6.63 -7.65 -14.95
N PHE A 142 7.55 -8.29 -14.23
CA PHE A 142 8.23 -7.75 -13.04
C PHE A 142 9.75 -7.68 -13.23
N GLU A 143 10.25 -7.66 -14.47
CA GLU A 143 11.69 -7.56 -14.75
C GLU A 143 12.32 -6.36 -14.02
N ASP A 144 11.67 -5.19 -14.05
CA ASP A 144 12.14 -3.95 -13.44
C ASP A 144 12.35 -4.00 -11.92
N VAL A 145 11.67 -4.93 -11.24
CA VAL A 145 11.71 -5.09 -9.78
C VAL A 145 12.18 -6.47 -9.34
N ARG A 146 12.60 -7.32 -10.28
CA ARG A 146 12.95 -8.73 -9.99
C ARG A 146 14.05 -8.82 -8.94
N GLN A 147 15.10 -8.00 -9.06
CA GLN A 147 16.20 -8.03 -8.12
C GLN A 147 15.76 -7.59 -6.72
N ASP A 148 14.90 -6.58 -6.63
CA ASP A 148 14.36 -6.12 -5.35
C ASP A 148 13.46 -7.15 -4.68
N LEU A 149 12.64 -7.86 -5.47
CA LEU A 149 11.85 -8.98 -4.98
C LEU A 149 12.73 -10.11 -4.45
N LYS A 150 13.79 -10.49 -5.17
CA LYS A 150 14.74 -11.51 -4.70
C LYS A 150 15.40 -11.11 -3.38
N LEU A 151 15.81 -9.85 -3.25
CA LEU A 151 16.40 -9.34 -2.01
C LEU A 151 15.40 -9.39 -0.84
N LEU A 152 14.15 -8.97 -1.08
CA LEU A 152 13.09 -9.05 -0.06
C LEU A 152 12.88 -10.49 0.45
N LEU A 153 12.91 -11.47 -0.45
CA LEU A 153 12.67 -12.89 -0.13
C LEU A 153 13.86 -13.58 0.55
N VAL A 154 15.07 -13.01 0.46
CA VAL A 154 16.30 -13.61 0.99
C VAL A 154 16.76 -12.92 2.28
N CYS A 155 16.68 -11.59 2.34
CA CYS A 155 17.34 -10.78 3.36
C CYS A 155 16.50 -10.49 4.61
N CYS A 156 15.22 -10.84 4.61
CA CYS A 156 14.31 -10.57 5.71
C CYS A 156 13.66 -11.86 6.21
#